data_AF-A0A8T4JB20-F1
#
_entry.id   AF-A0A8T4JB20-F1
#
_cell.length_a   1.000
_cell.length_b   1.000
_cell.length_c   1.000
_cell.angle_alpha   90.00
_cell.angle_beta   90.00
_cell.angle_gamma   90.00
#
_symmetry.space_group_name_H-M   'P 1'
#
loop_
_entity.id
_entity.type
_entity.pdbx_description
1 polymer ?
#
loop_
_entity_poly.entity_id
_entity_poly.type
_entity_poly.pdbx_seq_one_letter_code
_entity_poly.pdbx_strand_id
1 'polypeptide(L)'
;DEAGRGPVLGPLVMAACAIEEKELHKLVELGVKDSKLLTPDQREAIAKEIHKICKVRIEIVPPNVVDEAVNSKKDNLNHLEARTTAKLLHSLSSRLTLTKAILDCPSINIKKYTQTMRGLLKREIPLQCEHKADFKYPIVAAASIIAKVNRDAEMKRVSKLAGADVGSGYMTDPKTHSWLQKNFDGDFGFLRRSWAPIKRLLSQKSQRSLLDFEKKEEHKQIIAEFDKLQDFGFKYIEPKGPYEIIRMAGPENVTATIIKFTTGKILVQGSEDAKKKANALLQTVGLL
;
A
#
# COMPACT_ATOMS: atom_id res chain seq x y z
N ASP A 1 9.97 11.70 -18.06
CA ASP A 1 10.41 10.71 -17.07
C ASP A 1 9.61 10.91 -15.79
N GLU A 2 9.65 9.94 -14.90
CA GLU A 2 8.87 9.92 -13.67
C GLU A 2 9.66 9.47 -12.43
N ALA A 3 9.08 9.71 -11.26
CA ALA A 3 9.55 9.19 -10.00
C ALA A 3 8.35 8.75 -9.14
N GLY A 4 8.53 7.66 -8.41
CA GLY A 4 7.47 7.13 -7.54
C GLY A 4 6.40 6.36 -8.30
N ARG A 5 6.76 5.59 -9.33
CA ARG A 5 5.84 4.68 -10.02
C ARG A 5 5.40 3.49 -9.17
N GLY A 6 6.34 2.84 -8.48
CA GLY A 6 6.09 1.63 -7.68
C GLY A 6 5.71 1.74 -6.18
N PRO A 7 5.95 2.84 -5.43
CA PRO A 7 5.73 2.87 -3.99
C PRO A 7 4.24 2.75 -3.64
N VAL A 8 3.97 2.25 -2.43
CA VAL A 8 2.61 2.13 -1.86
C VAL A 8 2.16 3.42 -1.16
N LEU A 9 3.11 4.31 -0.83
CA LEU A 9 2.84 5.63 -0.24
C LEU A 9 3.20 6.76 -1.20
N GLY A 10 2.42 7.84 -1.13
CA GLY A 10 2.62 9.13 -1.77
C GLY A 10 2.49 9.14 -3.31
N PRO A 11 2.69 10.30 -3.94
CA PRO A 11 2.30 10.53 -5.35
C PRO A 11 3.26 9.89 -6.36
N LEU A 12 2.77 9.77 -7.60
CA LEU A 12 3.60 9.61 -8.80
C LEU A 12 3.95 11.02 -9.28
N VAL A 13 5.21 11.32 -9.51
CA VAL A 13 5.65 12.64 -10.02
C VAL A 13 6.23 12.45 -11.40
N MET A 14 5.75 13.20 -12.39
CA MET A 14 6.25 13.19 -13.76
C MET A 14 6.82 14.55 -14.12
N ALA A 15 7.91 14.56 -14.86
CA ALA A 15 8.53 15.80 -15.31
C ALA A 15 8.91 15.76 -16.79
N ALA A 16 8.89 16.94 -17.39
CA ALA A 16 9.39 17.21 -18.73
C ALA A 16 10.33 18.41 -18.69
N CYS A 17 11.49 18.26 -19.34
CA CYS A 17 12.46 19.33 -19.53
C CYS A 17 12.60 19.61 -21.03
N ALA A 18 12.63 20.88 -21.41
CA ALA A 18 12.92 21.33 -22.76
C ALA A 18 14.14 22.26 -22.74
N ILE A 19 15.03 22.08 -23.71
CA ILE A 19 16.25 22.84 -23.88
C ILE A 19 16.49 23.07 -25.38
N GLU A 20 17.15 24.16 -25.75
CA GLU A 20 17.64 24.33 -27.12
C GLU A 20 18.76 23.32 -27.40
N GLU A 21 18.77 22.72 -28.59
CA GLU A 21 19.69 21.64 -28.92
C GLU A 21 21.16 22.04 -28.79
N LYS A 22 21.51 23.27 -29.18
CA LYS A 22 22.87 23.83 -29.01
C LYS A 22 23.31 23.93 -27.54
N GLU A 23 22.37 24.02 -26.61
CA GLU A 23 22.63 24.17 -25.16
C GLU A 23 22.67 22.81 -24.44
N LEU A 24 22.39 21.70 -25.14
CA LEU A 24 22.32 20.37 -24.53
C LEU A 24 23.61 19.95 -23.81
N HIS A 25 24.77 20.41 -24.30
CA HIS A 25 26.08 20.17 -23.70
C HIS A 25 26.18 20.66 -22.25
N LYS A 26 25.45 21.73 -21.88
CA LYS A 26 25.44 22.27 -20.52
C LYS A 26 24.91 21.28 -19.50
N LEU A 27 23.96 20.41 -19.87
CA LEU A 27 23.49 19.35 -18.98
C LEU A 27 24.59 18.31 -18.70
N VAL A 28 25.42 18.00 -19.70
CA VAL A 28 26.55 17.07 -19.55
C VAL A 28 27.62 17.68 -18.64
N GLU A 29 27.95 18.95 -18.85
CA GLU A 29 28.91 19.70 -18.03
C GLU A 29 28.47 19.84 -16.56
N LEU A 30 27.17 20.01 -16.32
CA LEU A 30 26.58 20.01 -14.97
C LEU A 30 26.65 18.64 -14.27
N GLY A 31 27.07 17.59 -14.97
CA GLY A 31 27.14 16.24 -14.43
C GLY A 31 25.77 15.57 -14.29
N VAL A 32 24.78 15.97 -15.11
CA VAL A 32 23.49 15.28 -15.17
C VAL A 32 23.71 13.83 -15.58
N LYS A 33 23.38 12.90 -14.68
CA LYS A 33 23.50 11.44 -14.82
C LYS A 33 22.27 10.79 -14.21
N ASP A 34 22.22 9.45 -14.20
CA ASP A 34 21.16 8.70 -13.51
C ASP A 34 20.97 9.23 -12.08
N SER A 35 19.73 9.65 -11.78
CA SER A 35 19.33 10.23 -10.50
C SER A 35 19.61 9.30 -9.32
N LYS A 36 19.66 7.98 -9.55
CA LYS A 36 19.94 6.95 -8.54
C LYS A 36 21.41 6.90 -8.14
N LEU A 37 22.32 7.39 -8.99
CA LEU A 37 23.75 7.48 -8.69
C LEU A 37 24.13 8.75 -7.93
N LEU A 38 23.17 9.67 -7.76
CA LEU A 38 23.36 10.94 -7.06
C LEU A 38 22.80 10.87 -5.65
N THR A 39 23.48 11.51 -4.70
CA THR A 39 22.92 11.75 -3.36
C THR A 39 21.76 12.76 -3.43
N PRO A 40 20.86 12.80 -2.42
CA PRO A 40 19.78 13.78 -2.37
C PRO A 40 20.27 15.22 -2.54
N ASP A 41 21.32 15.62 -1.83
CA ASP A 41 21.86 16.99 -1.88
C ASP A 41 22.45 17.32 -3.26
N GLN A 42 23.15 16.38 -3.89
CA GLN A 42 23.64 16.53 -5.26
C GLN A 42 22.48 16.69 -6.24
N ARG A 43 21.42 15.89 -6.11
CA ARG A 43 20.22 16.03 -6.95
C ARG A 43 19.55 17.38 -6.77
N GLU A 44 19.41 17.85 -5.53
CA GLU A 44 18.82 19.17 -5.24
C GLU A 44 19.65 20.32 -5.83
N ALA A 45 20.98 20.24 -5.75
CA ALA A 45 21.88 21.21 -6.37
C ALA A 45 21.76 21.21 -7.91
N ILE A 46 21.85 20.02 -8.53
CA ILE A 46 21.72 19.88 -9.99
C ILE A 46 20.33 20.31 -10.48
N ALA A 47 19.26 20.00 -9.75
CA ALA A 47 17.91 20.43 -10.09
C ALA A 47 17.77 21.96 -10.16
N LYS A 48 18.43 22.70 -9.25
CA LYS A 48 18.45 24.17 -9.29
C LYS A 48 19.10 24.69 -10.56
N GLU A 49 20.20 24.08 -10.99
CA GLU A 49 20.87 24.46 -12.25
C GLU A 49 20.04 24.07 -13.48
N ILE A 50 19.41 22.89 -13.50
CA ILE A 50 18.46 22.48 -14.55
C ILE A 50 17.35 23.52 -14.73
N HIS A 51 16.81 24.07 -13.64
CA HIS A 51 15.77 25.11 -13.72
C HIS A 51 16.24 26.42 -14.39
N LYS A 52 17.55 26.72 -14.38
CA LYS A 52 18.11 27.91 -15.04
C LYS A 52 18.25 27.72 -16.55
N ILE A 53 18.60 26.50 -16.98
CA ILE A 53 18.91 26.20 -18.40
C ILE A 53 17.75 25.55 -19.17
N CYS A 54 16.87 24.83 -18.48
CA CYS A 54 15.73 24.13 -19.10
C CYS A 54 14.41 24.82 -18.77
N LYS A 55 13.47 24.74 -19.71
CA LYS A 55 12.05 24.95 -19.42
C LYS A 55 11.48 23.66 -18.83
N VAL A 56 11.09 23.74 -17.57
CA VAL A 56 10.64 22.58 -16.79
C VAL A 56 9.11 22.60 -16.60
N ARG A 57 8.48 21.44 -16.71
CA ARG A 57 7.11 21.17 -16.28
C ARG A 57 7.08 19.94 -15.40
N ILE A 58 6.27 19.99 -14.36
CA ILE A 58 6.11 18.93 -13.37
C ILE A 58 4.61 18.69 -13.19
N GLU A 59 4.23 17.43 -13.11
CA GLU A 59 2.90 17.01 -12.69
C GLU A 59 3.04 16.08 -11.48
N ILE A 60 2.33 16.39 -10.40
CA ILE A 60 2.21 15.53 -9.22
C ILE A 60 0.86 14.83 -9.30
N VAL A 61 0.88 13.52 -9.56
CA VAL A 61 -0.31 12.69 -9.67
C VAL A 61 -0.61 12.06 -8.29
N PRO A 62 -1.72 12.46 -7.64
CA PRO A 62 -2.02 12.01 -6.28
C PRO A 62 -2.46 10.54 -6.24
N PRO A 63 -2.28 9.84 -5.10
CA PRO A 63 -2.59 8.41 -4.96
C PRO A 63 -4.00 7.99 -5.37
N ASN A 64 -5.02 8.81 -5.11
CA ASN A 64 -6.40 8.52 -5.51
C ASN A 64 -6.56 8.45 -7.05
N VAL A 65 -5.91 9.33 -7.80
CA VAL A 65 -5.93 9.31 -9.28
C VAL A 65 -5.17 8.08 -9.80
N VAL A 66 -4.08 7.73 -9.14
CA VAL A 66 -3.33 6.50 -9.47
C VAL A 66 -4.21 5.26 -9.21
N ASP A 67 -4.89 5.20 -8.07
CA ASP A 67 -5.78 4.10 -7.72
C ASP A 67 -6.98 3.97 -8.67
N GLU A 68 -7.56 5.10 -9.08
CA GLU A 68 -8.64 5.14 -10.06
C GLU A 68 -8.19 4.52 -11.40
N ALA A 69 -7.02 4.92 -11.90
CA ALA A 69 -6.48 4.37 -13.15
C ALA A 69 -6.17 2.87 -13.05
N VAL A 70 -5.59 2.41 -11.93
CA VAL A 70 -5.22 1.00 -11.74
C VAL A 70 -6.44 0.09 -11.56
N ASN A 71 -7.51 0.57 -10.91
CA ASN A 71 -8.73 -0.22 -10.70
C ASN A 71 -9.71 -0.14 -11.88
N SER A 72 -9.49 0.76 -12.84
CA SER A 72 -10.35 0.92 -14.02
C SER A 72 -10.26 -0.27 -14.97
N LYS A 73 -11.40 -0.65 -15.57
CA LYS A 73 -11.44 -1.65 -16.66
C LYS A 73 -10.96 -1.11 -18.00
N LYS A 74 -10.93 0.22 -18.17
CA LYS A 74 -10.62 0.90 -19.45
C LYS A 74 -9.28 1.63 -19.42
N ASP A 75 -8.62 1.64 -18.27
CA ASP A 75 -7.41 2.42 -18.03
C ASP A 75 -6.39 1.58 -17.27
N ASN A 76 -5.17 2.09 -17.15
CA ASN A 76 -4.11 1.51 -16.34
C ASN A 76 -3.02 2.56 -16.08
N LEU A 77 -2.01 2.18 -15.30
CA LEU A 77 -0.90 3.06 -14.97
C LEU A 77 -0.16 3.59 -16.21
N ASN A 78 0.09 2.74 -17.22
CA ASN A 78 0.77 3.19 -18.45
C ASN A 78 -0.05 4.22 -19.22
N HIS A 79 -1.37 4.05 -19.27
CA HIS A 79 -2.26 5.02 -19.93
C HIS A 79 -2.36 6.33 -19.15
N LEU A 80 -2.41 6.28 -17.81
CA LEU A 80 -2.31 7.47 -16.96
C LEU A 80 -0.99 8.22 -17.18
N GLU A 81 0.12 7.49 -17.24
CA GLU A 81 1.45 8.04 -17.55
C GLU A 81 1.49 8.67 -18.95
N ALA A 82 0.85 8.05 -19.94
CA ALA A 82 0.76 8.58 -21.30
C ALA A 82 -0.05 9.88 -21.36
N ARG A 83 -1.23 9.94 -20.72
CA ARG A 83 -2.05 11.17 -20.64
C ARG A 83 -1.32 12.29 -19.91
N THR A 84 -0.62 11.95 -18.83
CA THR A 84 0.16 12.92 -18.04
C THR A 84 1.34 13.45 -18.85
N THR A 85 2.05 12.58 -19.57
CA THR A 85 3.13 12.98 -20.48
C THR A 85 2.62 13.89 -21.58
N ALA A 86 1.47 13.57 -22.19
CA ALA A 86 0.84 14.43 -23.20
C ALA A 86 0.48 15.81 -22.64
N LYS A 87 -0.06 15.88 -21.41
CA LYS A 87 -0.35 17.15 -20.71
C LYS A 87 0.91 18.00 -20.53
N LEU A 88 2.02 17.38 -20.10
CA LEU A 88 3.31 18.07 -19.94
C LEU A 88 3.83 18.61 -21.28
N LEU A 89 3.78 17.79 -22.34
CA LEU A 89 4.20 18.21 -23.69
C LEU A 89 3.32 19.33 -24.25
N HIS A 90 2.00 19.28 -24.06
CA HIS A 90 1.09 20.36 -24.48
C HIS A 90 1.43 21.67 -23.75
N SER A 91 1.69 21.59 -22.44
CA SER A 91 2.09 22.75 -21.64
C SER A 91 3.37 23.40 -22.16
N LEU A 92 4.38 22.60 -22.53
CA LEU A 92 5.61 23.10 -23.14
C LEU A 92 5.35 23.68 -24.54
N SER A 93 4.61 22.96 -25.39
CA SER A 93 4.33 23.38 -26.77
C SER A 93 3.44 24.64 -26.89
N SER A 94 2.83 25.07 -25.79
CA SER A 94 2.04 26.31 -25.75
C SER A 94 2.91 27.56 -25.90
N ARG A 95 4.21 27.46 -25.56
CA ARG A 95 5.17 28.58 -25.61
C ARG A 95 6.42 28.26 -26.41
N LEU A 96 6.62 27.00 -26.80
CA LEU A 96 7.83 26.52 -27.47
C LEU A 96 7.46 25.72 -28.73
N THR A 97 8.31 25.78 -29.74
CA THR A 97 8.27 24.84 -30.86
C THR A 97 9.09 23.62 -30.48
N LEU A 98 8.43 22.48 -30.27
CA LEU A 98 9.10 21.22 -29.91
C LEU A 98 9.46 20.45 -31.19
N THR A 99 10.75 20.33 -31.48
CA THR A 99 11.25 19.61 -32.66
C THR A 99 11.35 18.10 -32.44
N LYS A 100 11.51 17.67 -31.18
CA LYS A 100 11.63 16.26 -30.79
C LYS A 100 11.29 16.10 -29.31
N ALA A 101 10.66 14.98 -28.95
CA ALA A 101 10.48 14.57 -27.56
C ALA A 101 11.03 13.15 -27.35
N ILE A 102 11.89 13.00 -26.34
CA ILE A 102 12.46 11.72 -25.93
C ILE A 102 11.79 11.31 -24.62
N LEU A 103 11.21 10.11 -24.60
CA LEU A 103 10.40 9.61 -23.47
C LEU A 103 11.04 8.35 -22.90
N ASP A 104 11.20 8.29 -21.58
CA ASP A 104 11.44 7.02 -20.90
C ASP A 104 10.13 6.23 -20.86
N CYS A 105 10.14 5.02 -21.41
CA CYS A 105 8.95 4.25 -21.69
C CYS A 105 8.62 3.30 -20.53
N PRO A 106 7.48 3.48 -19.82
CA PRO A 106 7.09 2.63 -18.71
C PRO A 106 6.50 1.28 -19.15
N SER A 107 6.17 1.15 -20.44
CA SER A 107 5.49 -0.02 -21.03
C SER A 107 6.48 -0.93 -21.75
N ILE A 108 6.44 -2.24 -21.46
CA ILE A 108 7.20 -3.28 -22.18
C ILE A 108 6.97 -3.29 -23.69
N ASN A 109 5.82 -2.78 -24.14
CA ASN A 109 5.50 -2.63 -25.56
C ASN A 109 5.67 -1.15 -25.95
N ILE A 110 6.89 -0.80 -26.35
CA ILE A 110 7.24 0.55 -26.80
C ILE A 110 6.38 0.97 -27.99
N LYS A 111 6.19 0.10 -28.99
CA LYS A 111 5.44 0.44 -30.22
C LYS A 111 4.01 0.88 -29.89
N LYS A 112 3.31 0.09 -29.07
CA LYS A 112 1.93 0.40 -28.64
C LYS A 112 1.90 1.68 -27.81
N TYR A 113 2.85 1.86 -26.89
CA TYR A 113 2.92 3.07 -26.08
C TYR A 113 3.15 4.33 -26.93
N THR A 114 4.06 4.28 -27.90
CA THR A 114 4.30 5.37 -28.86
C THR A 114 3.05 5.68 -29.67
N GLN A 115 2.29 4.67 -30.11
CA GLN A 115 1.02 4.88 -30.81
C GLN A 115 -0.02 5.55 -29.91
N THR A 116 -0.16 5.11 -28.66
CA THR A 116 -1.01 5.75 -27.66
C THR A 116 -0.62 7.21 -27.45
N MET A 117 0.68 7.49 -27.30
CA MET A 117 1.19 8.85 -27.17
C MET A 117 0.83 9.72 -28.38
N ARG A 118 1.04 9.23 -29.61
CA ARG A 118 0.66 9.96 -30.83
C ARG A 118 -0.82 10.32 -30.84
N GLY A 119 -1.70 9.39 -30.45
CA GLY A 119 -3.15 9.64 -30.39
C GLY A 119 -3.58 10.67 -29.32
N LEU A 120 -2.74 10.93 -28.32
CA LEU A 120 -3.01 11.91 -27.27
C LEU A 120 -2.47 13.31 -27.60
N LEU A 121 -1.61 13.44 -28.61
CA LEU A 121 -0.99 14.70 -28.97
C LEU A 121 -1.86 15.52 -29.93
N LYS A 122 -2.08 16.79 -29.60
CA LYS A 122 -2.85 17.73 -30.44
C LYS A 122 -2.05 18.30 -31.61
N ARG A 123 -0.72 18.16 -31.56
CA ARG A 123 0.22 18.62 -32.59
C ARG A 123 1.21 17.51 -32.83
N GLU A 124 1.69 17.40 -34.06
CA GLU A 124 2.73 16.45 -34.39
C GLU A 124 4.05 16.85 -33.71
N ILE A 125 4.56 15.96 -32.85
CA ILE A 125 5.87 16.08 -32.22
C ILE A 125 6.59 14.77 -32.51
N PRO A 126 7.75 14.79 -33.16
CA PRO A 126 8.56 13.59 -33.34
C PRO A 126 8.89 12.93 -32.00
N LEU A 127 8.39 11.70 -31.80
CA LEU A 127 8.55 10.95 -30.56
C LEU A 127 9.63 9.89 -30.68
N GLN A 128 10.53 9.86 -29.71
CA GLN A 128 11.48 8.78 -29.47
C GLN A 128 11.23 8.17 -28.09
N CYS A 129 10.51 7.06 -28.07
CA CYS A 129 10.24 6.32 -26.84
C CYS A 129 11.25 5.17 -26.71
N GLU A 130 11.94 5.11 -25.59
CA GLU A 130 12.89 4.04 -25.29
C GLU A 130 12.79 3.62 -23.84
N HIS A 131 13.20 2.39 -23.54
CA HIS A 131 13.49 2.00 -22.16
C HIS A 131 14.83 2.58 -21.71
N LYS A 132 14.91 2.97 -20.44
CA LYS A 132 16.16 3.46 -19.83
C LYS A 132 16.69 4.66 -20.59
N ALA A 133 15.78 5.53 -21.04
CA ALA A 133 16.15 6.69 -21.83
C ALA A 133 16.93 7.72 -20.99
N ASP A 134 16.67 7.77 -19.68
CA ASP A 134 17.42 8.51 -18.67
C ASP A 134 18.92 8.15 -18.67
N PHE A 135 19.28 6.88 -18.87
CA PHE A 135 20.70 6.48 -18.94
C PHE A 135 21.42 6.96 -20.21
N LYS A 136 20.67 7.20 -21.29
CA LYS A 136 21.24 7.50 -22.62
C LYS A 136 21.21 8.98 -22.96
N TYR A 137 20.19 9.69 -22.51
CA TYR A 137 19.89 11.04 -22.96
C TYR A 137 19.93 12.03 -21.78
N PRO A 138 20.86 12.99 -21.76
CA PRO A 138 21.00 13.96 -20.67
C PRO A 138 19.70 14.72 -20.36
N ILE A 139 18.89 15.02 -21.38
CA ILE A 139 17.60 15.72 -21.18
C ILE A 139 16.56 14.85 -20.45
N VAL A 140 16.60 13.52 -20.65
CA VAL A 140 15.72 12.59 -19.94
C VAL A 140 16.23 12.38 -18.52
N ALA A 141 17.55 12.24 -18.31
CA ALA A 141 18.15 12.24 -16.98
C ALA A 141 17.82 13.50 -16.19
N ALA A 142 17.83 14.67 -16.83
CA ALA A 142 17.41 15.93 -16.21
C ALA A 142 15.95 15.87 -15.73
N ALA A 143 15.04 15.37 -16.57
CA ALA A 143 13.65 15.15 -16.18
C ALA A 143 13.52 14.14 -15.02
N SER A 144 14.32 13.07 -15.02
CA SER A 144 14.40 12.09 -13.93
C SER A 144 14.77 12.75 -12.59
N ILE A 145 15.83 13.56 -12.60
CA ILE A 145 16.30 14.30 -11.42
C ILE A 145 15.21 15.23 -10.90
N ILE A 146 14.58 16.01 -11.79
CA ILE A 146 13.49 16.92 -11.42
C ILE A 146 12.32 16.14 -10.80
N ALA A 147 11.88 15.05 -11.43
CA ALA A 147 10.80 14.22 -10.91
C ALA A 147 11.16 13.66 -9.53
N LYS A 148 12.38 13.16 -9.36
CA LYS A 148 12.87 12.56 -8.12
C LYS A 148 12.99 13.57 -6.98
N VAL A 149 13.54 14.76 -7.22
CA VAL A 149 13.66 15.83 -6.22
C VAL A 149 12.28 16.27 -5.74
N ASN A 150 11.34 16.49 -6.66
CA ASN A 150 9.97 16.84 -6.30
C ASN A 150 9.28 15.71 -5.56
N ARG A 151 9.52 14.45 -5.95
CA ARG A 151 8.96 13.31 -5.25
C ARG A 151 9.48 13.15 -3.82
N ASP A 152 10.79 13.36 -3.62
CA ASP A 152 11.42 13.29 -2.32
C ASP A 152 10.88 14.41 -1.41
N ALA A 153 10.63 15.62 -1.94
CA ALA A 153 9.94 16.70 -1.23
C ALA A 153 8.50 16.32 -0.83
N GLU A 154 7.74 15.67 -1.72
CA GLU A 154 6.41 15.15 -1.39
C GLU A 154 6.46 14.06 -0.31
N MET A 155 7.51 13.23 -0.25
CA MET A 155 7.65 12.25 0.85
C MET A 155 7.88 12.92 2.20
N LYS A 156 8.57 14.06 2.23
CA LYS A 156 8.69 14.87 3.45
C LYS A 156 7.30 15.35 3.92
N ARG A 157 6.41 15.75 2.99
CA ARG A 157 5.01 16.09 3.33
C ARG A 157 4.22 14.87 3.82
N VAL A 158 4.35 13.73 3.16
CA VAL A 158 3.68 12.48 3.56
C VAL A 158 4.09 12.09 4.99
N SER A 159 5.38 12.16 5.32
CA SER A 159 5.87 11.86 6.67
C SER A 159 5.28 12.80 7.73
N LYS A 160 5.13 14.09 7.41
CA LYS A 160 4.45 15.05 8.29
C LYS A 160 2.98 14.70 8.51
N LEU A 161 2.25 14.37 7.44
CA LEU A 161 0.85 13.96 7.52
C LEU A 161 0.65 12.63 8.27
N ALA A 162 1.63 11.74 8.17
CA ALA A 162 1.64 10.46 8.86
C ALA A 162 2.02 10.57 10.35
N GLY A 163 2.51 11.73 10.81
CA GLY A 163 3.03 11.93 12.16
C GLY A 163 4.32 11.15 12.47
N ALA A 164 4.98 10.59 11.46
CA ALA A 164 6.17 9.77 11.60
C ALA A 164 6.97 9.72 10.29
N ASP A 165 8.27 9.40 10.37
CA ASP A 165 9.07 9.11 9.19
C ASP A 165 8.62 7.78 8.56
N VAL A 166 7.95 7.87 7.42
CA VAL A 166 7.44 6.70 6.68
C VAL A 166 8.44 6.13 5.67
N GLY A 167 9.66 6.68 5.60
CA GLY A 167 10.67 6.30 4.63
C GLY A 167 10.33 6.70 3.20
N SER A 168 10.78 5.88 2.24
CA SER A 168 10.68 6.13 0.79
C SER A 168 9.30 5.86 0.18
N GLY A 169 8.43 5.15 0.89
CA GLY A 169 7.13 4.69 0.40
C GLY A 169 7.18 3.37 -0.35
N TYR A 170 8.36 2.77 -0.56
CA TYR A 170 8.52 1.44 -1.15
C TYR A 170 8.47 0.34 -0.09
N MET A 171 7.90 -0.81 -0.43
CA MET A 171 7.84 -1.95 0.52
C MET A 171 9.19 -2.55 0.88
N THR A 172 10.24 -2.24 0.12
CA THR A 172 11.63 -2.62 0.41
C THR A 172 12.27 -1.75 1.50
N ASP A 173 11.65 -0.62 1.84
CA ASP A 173 12.09 0.24 2.92
C ASP A 173 11.51 -0.24 4.27
N PRO A 174 12.36 -0.58 5.26
CA PRO A 174 11.89 -1.04 6.56
C PRO A 174 10.95 -0.07 7.28
N LYS A 175 11.13 1.25 7.10
CA LYS A 175 10.27 2.27 7.71
C LYS A 175 8.88 2.26 7.08
N THR A 176 8.81 2.23 5.75
CA THR A 176 7.53 2.10 5.03
C THR A 176 6.83 0.82 5.39
N HIS A 177 7.55 -0.31 5.41
CA HIS A 177 6.95 -1.60 5.78
C HIS A 177 6.33 -1.55 7.18
N SER A 178 7.11 -1.10 8.17
CA SER A 178 6.69 -1.02 9.57
C SER A 178 5.52 -0.05 9.78
N TRP A 179 5.55 1.10 9.10
CA TRP A 179 4.47 2.07 9.17
C TRP A 179 3.19 1.51 8.55
N LEU A 180 3.28 0.86 7.37
CA LEU A 180 2.12 0.32 6.69
C LEU A 180 1.43 -0.79 7.49
N GLN A 181 2.18 -1.72 8.08
CA GLN A 181 1.61 -2.81 8.90
C GLN A 181 0.71 -2.31 10.03
N LYS A 182 0.99 -1.12 10.56
CA LYS A 182 0.24 -0.50 11.67
C LYS A 182 -0.92 0.38 11.21
N ASN A 183 -0.91 0.84 9.95
CA ASN A 183 -1.75 1.94 9.48
C ASN A 183 -2.48 1.67 8.14
N PHE A 184 -2.40 0.45 7.59
CA PHE A 184 -2.91 0.12 6.24
C PHE A 184 -4.43 0.34 6.07
N ASP A 185 -5.17 0.28 7.17
CA ASP A 185 -6.61 0.45 7.25
C ASP A 185 -7.05 1.88 7.59
N GLY A 186 -6.10 2.76 7.93
CA GLY A 186 -6.39 4.17 8.21
C GLY A 186 -6.78 4.95 6.96
N ASP A 187 -7.49 6.07 7.15
CA ASP A 187 -7.90 6.95 6.07
C ASP A 187 -6.81 7.96 5.71
N PHE A 188 -5.74 7.46 5.08
CA PHE A 188 -4.64 8.29 4.62
C PHE A 188 -4.73 8.50 3.11
N GLY A 189 -5.00 9.74 2.68
CA GLY A 189 -5.06 10.11 1.25
C GLY A 189 -3.74 9.93 0.49
N PHE A 190 -2.66 9.60 1.19
CA PHE A 190 -1.37 9.25 0.60
C PHE A 190 -1.15 7.74 0.41
N LEU A 191 -2.09 6.87 0.80
CA LEU A 191 -2.04 5.43 0.52
C LEU A 191 -2.52 5.13 -0.90
N ARG A 192 -1.80 4.25 -1.61
CA ARG A 192 -2.26 3.69 -2.90
C ARG A 192 -2.97 2.37 -2.69
N ARG A 193 -4.25 2.41 -2.37
CA ARG A 193 -5.04 1.24 -1.98
C ARG A 193 -5.17 0.20 -3.09
N SER A 194 -4.95 0.57 -4.36
CA SER A 194 -4.98 -0.37 -5.47
C SER A 194 -3.76 -1.30 -5.54
N TRP A 195 -2.67 -1.01 -4.80
CA TRP A 195 -1.44 -1.80 -4.81
C TRP A 195 -1.61 -3.13 -4.06
N ALA A 196 -1.00 -4.18 -4.62
CA ALA A 196 -1.14 -5.55 -4.12
C ALA A 196 -0.76 -5.74 -2.63
N PRO A 197 0.31 -5.12 -2.08
CA PRO A 197 0.60 -5.20 -0.65
C PRO A 197 -0.54 -4.69 0.23
N ILE A 198 -1.15 -3.56 -0.11
CA ILE A 198 -2.25 -2.97 0.66
C ILE A 198 -3.52 -3.82 0.52
N LYS A 199 -3.88 -4.23 -0.71
CA LYS A 199 -5.01 -5.14 -0.96
C LYS A 199 -4.93 -6.42 -0.12
N ARG A 200 -3.73 -7.00 -0.01
CA ARG A 200 -3.48 -8.22 0.77
C ARG A 200 -3.67 -8.01 2.28
N LEU A 201 -3.21 -6.89 2.82
CA LEU A 201 -3.40 -6.56 4.23
C LEU A 201 -4.89 -6.35 4.55
N LEU A 202 -5.61 -5.63 3.68
CA LEU A 202 -7.05 -5.42 3.80
C LEU A 202 -7.84 -6.74 3.71
N SER A 203 -7.48 -7.63 2.77
CA SER A 203 -8.16 -8.93 2.64
C SER A 203 -7.91 -9.83 3.85
N GLN A 204 -6.69 -9.86 4.38
CA GLN A 204 -6.35 -10.63 5.59
C GLN A 204 -7.11 -10.14 6.82
N LYS A 205 -7.27 -8.82 6.98
CA LYS A 205 -8.08 -8.24 8.07
C LYS A 205 -9.54 -8.66 7.97
N SER A 206 -10.12 -8.56 6.77
CA SER A 206 -11.51 -8.98 6.52
C SER A 206 -11.73 -10.46 6.85
N GLN A 207 -10.85 -11.34 6.38
CA GLN A 207 -10.94 -12.78 6.64
C GLN A 207 -10.82 -13.10 8.13
N ARG A 208 -9.91 -12.46 8.87
CA ARG A 208 -9.81 -12.62 10.33
C ARG A 208 -11.09 -12.18 11.04
N SER A 209 -11.65 -11.03 10.64
CA SER A 209 -12.89 -10.54 11.26
C SER A 209 -14.09 -11.46 11.04
N LEU A 210 -14.19 -12.11 9.88
CA LEU A 210 -15.23 -13.10 9.59
C LEU A 210 -15.05 -14.35 10.46
N LEU A 211 -13.84 -14.88 10.55
CA LEU A 211 -13.53 -16.04 11.39
C LEU A 211 -13.78 -15.75 12.89
N ASP A 212 -13.44 -14.55 13.35
CA ASP A 212 -13.69 -14.15 14.73
C ASP A 212 -15.19 -13.94 15.01
N PHE A 213 -15.96 -13.50 14.02
CA PHE A 213 -17.41 -13.37 14.11
C PHE A 213 -18.11 -14.74 14.14
N GLU A 214 -17.74 -15.64 13.23
CA GLU A 214 -18.26 -17.01 13.19
C GLU A 214 -17.97 -17.75 14.51
N LYS A 215 -16.74 -17.65 15.03
CA LYS A 215 -16.41 -18.20 16.36
C LYS A 215 -17.26 -17.62 17.48
N LYS A 216 -17.55 -16.31 17.46
CA LYS A 216 -18.40 -15.69 18.48
C LYS A 216 -19.84 -16.18 18.42
N GLU A 217 -20.39 -16.39 17.23
CA GLU A 217 -21.75 -16.94 17.07
C GLU A 217 -21.82 -18.41 17.48
N GLU A 218 -20.84 -19.23 17.09
CA GLU A 218 -20.72 -20.62 17.55
C GLU A 218 -20.57 -20.69 19.08
N HIS A 219 -19.73 -19.84 19.67
CA HIS A 219 -19.55 -19.76 21.11
C HIS A 219 -20.84 -19.32 21.84
N LYS A 220 -21.67 -18.43 21.28
CA LYS A 220 -22.95 -18.05 21.88
C LYS A 220 -23.91 -19.23 22.00
N GLN A 221 -23.99 -20.08 20.97
CA GLN A 221 -24.81 -21.28 21.01
C GLN A 221 -24.29 -22.26 22.07
N ILE A 222 -22.97 -22.49 22.12
CA ILE A 222 -22.34 -23.34 23.13
C ILE A 222 -22.55 -22.79 24.55
N ILE A 223 -22.49 -21.47 24.75
CA ILE A 223 -22.77 -20.83 26.05
C ILE A 223 -24.22 -21.09 26.47
N ALA A 224 -25.19 -20.93 25.56
CA ALA A 224 -26.60 -21.19 25.85
C ALA A 224 -26.88 -22.65 26.25
N GLU A 225 -26.15 -23.61 25.70
CA GLU A 225 -26.25 -25.03 26.10
C GLU A 225 -25.79 -25.27 27.56
N PHE A 226 -24.76 -24.55 27.99
CA PHE A 226 -24.17 -24.67 29.32
C PHE A 226 -24.88 -23.84 30.40
N ASP A 227 -25.73 -22.88 30.02
CA ASP A 227 -26.53 -22.09 30.97
C ASP A 227 -27.42 -22.98 31.85
N LYS A 228 -27.84 -24.17 31.35
CA LYS A 228 -28.58 -25.18 32.13
C LYS A 228 -27.87 -25.62 33.40
N LEU A 229 -26.53 -25.53 33.46
CA LEU A 229 -25.76 -25.90 34.65
C LEU A 229 -25.89 -24.87 35.78
N GLN A 230 -26.32 -23.65 35.48
CA GLN A 230 -26.58 -22.62 36.50
C GLN A 230 -27.73 -23.00 37.42
N ASP A 231 -28.74 -23.71 36.93
CA ASP A 231 -29.86 -24.25 37.73
C ASP A 231 -29.37 -25.23 38.82
N PHE A 232 -28.21 -25.83 38.59
CA PHE A 232 -27.53 -26.73 39.52
C PHE A 232 -26.44 -26.02 40.34
N GLY A 233 -26.38 -24.69 40.32
CA GLY A 233 -25.48 -23.88 41.12
C GLY A 233 -24.08 -23.67 40.53
N PHE A 234 -23.82 -24.08 39.29
CA PHE A 234 -22.54 -23.79 38.62
C PHE A 234 -22.46 -22.31 38.22
N LYS A 235 -21.29 -21.70 38.39
CA LYS A 235 -21.05 -20.28 38.07
C LYS A 235 -19.93 -20.13 37.05
N TYR A 236 -20.13 -19.25 36.07
CA TYR A 236 -19.08 -18.88 35.13
C TYR A 236 -17.91 -18.24 35.86
N ILE A 237 -16.71 -18.64 35.45
CA ILE A 237 -15.44 -18.04 35.86
C ILE A 237 -14.59 -17.78 34.63
N GLU A 238 -13.60 -16.90 34.77
CA GLU A 238 -12.77 -16.48 33.63
C GLU A 238 -11.98 -17.67 33.05
N PRO A 239 -12.06 -17.92 31.73
CA PRO A 239 -11.23 -18.92 31.06
C PRO A 239 -9.75 -18.62 31.26
N LYS A 240 -8.92 -19.64 31.54
CA LYS A 240 -7.49 -19.47 31.82
C LYS A 240 -6.59 -19.59 30.59
N GLY A 241 -7.14 -20.05 29.46
CA GLY A 241 -6.37 -20.33 28.25
C GLY A 241 -7.09 -19.91 26.99
N PRO A 242 -6.35 -19.63 25.90
CA PRO A 242 -6.90 -19.15 24.63
C PRO A 242 -7.78 -20.18 23.89
N TYR A 243 -7.83 -21.42 24.40
CA TYR A 243 -8.62 -22.52 23.84
C TYR A 243 -9.82 -22.91 24.72
N GLU A 244 -10.02 -22.24 25.86
CA GLU A 244 -11.17 -22.45 26.74
C GLU A 244 -12.32 -21.53 26.30
N ILE A 245 -13.45 -22.10 25.85
CA ILE A 245 -14.67 -21.36 25.52
C ILE A 245 -15.46 -21.06 26.79
N ILE A 246 -15.63 -22.09 27.64
CA ILE A 246 -16.41 -22.01 28.88
C ILE A 246 -15.58 -22.56 30.02
N ARG A 247 -15.67 -21.89 31.17
CA ARG A 247 -15.15 -22.37 32.45
C ARG A 247 -16.19 -22.11 33.53
N MET A 248 -16.65 -23.17 34.21
CA MET A 248 -17.65 -23.07 35.27
C MET A 248 -17.17 -23.76 36.55
N ALA A 249 -17.29 -23.08 37.68
CA ALA A 249 -17.04 -23.63 39.01
C ALA A 249 -18.33 -24.19 39.60
N GLY A 250 -18.28 -25.41 40.12
CA GLY A 250 -19.39 -26.07 40.77
C GLY A 250 -19.63 -25.60 42.22
N PRO A 251 -20.85 -25.79 42.74
CA PRO A 251 -21.25 -25.43 44.10
C PRO A 251 -20.60 -26.33 45.17
N GLU A 252 -20.82 -26.03 46.45
CA GLU A 252 -20.22 -26.77 47.58
C GLU A 252 -20.55 -28.27 47.60
N ASN A 253 -21.72 -28.67 47.10
CA ASN A 253 -22.13 -30.07 46.99
C ASN A 253 -21.53 -30.81 45.78
N VAL A 254 -20.98 -30.09 44.80
CA VAL A 254 -20.30 -30.64 43.62
C VAL A 254 -19.06 -29.78 43.32
N THR A 255 -17.99 -29.98 44.08
CA THR A 255 -16.74 -29.21 43.98
C THR A 255 -15.89 -29.61 42.77
N ALA A 256 -16.44 -29.43 41.57
CA ALA A 256 -15.77 -29.70 40.30
C ALA A 256 -15.76 -28.46 39.41
N THR A 257 -14.76 -28.32 38.56
CA THR A 257 -14.69 -27.31 37.50
C THR A 257 -14.94 -27.96 36.15
N ILE A 258 -15.87 -27.42 35.37
CA ILE A 258 -16.19 -27.88 34.02
C ILE A 258 -15.58 -26.89 33.02
N ILE A 259 -14.90 -27.42 32.01
CA ILE A 259 -14.21 -26.62 30.98
C ILE A 259 -14.58 -27.15 29.59
N LYS A 260 -15.12 -26.29 28.73
CA LYS A 260 -15.35 -26.58 27.31
C LYS A 260 -14.24 -25.97 26.47
N PHE A 261 -13.59 -26.78 25.65
CA PHE A 261 -12.54 -26.33 24.74
C PHE A 261 -13.07 -26.07 23.32
N THR A 262 -12.33 -25.25 22.56
CA THR A 262 -12.57 -25.00 21.13
C THR A 262 -12.49 -26.27 20.26
N THR A 263 -11.91 -27.35 20.77
CA THR A 263 -11.88 -28.67 20.09
C THR A 263 -13.16 -29.48 20.27
N GLY A 264 -14.15 -28.95 21.00
CA GLY A 264 -15.36 -29.67 21.36
C GLY A 264 -15.23 -30.53 22.62
N LYS A 265 -14.01 -30.75 23.13
CA LYS A 265 -13.77 -31.55 24.33
C LYS A 265 -14.29 -30.86 25.60
N ILE A 266 -14.89 -31.64 26.50
CA ILE A 266 -15.22 -31.21 27.86
C ILE A 266 -14.25 -31.86 28.83
N LEU A 267 -13.73 -31.08 29.78
CA LEU A 267 -12.88 -31.53 30.86
C LEU A 267 -13.52 -31.20 32.20
N VAL A 268 -13.51 -32.18 33.10
CA VAL A 268 -13.98 -32.03 34.49
C VAL A 268 -12.80 -32.19 35.44
N GLN A 269 -12.53 -31.17 36.24
CA GLN A 269 -11.45 -31.12 37.24
C GLN A 269 -12.03 -31.16 38.65
N GLY A 270 -11.45 -31.94 39.56
CA GLY A 270 -11.93 -32.10 40.93
C GLY A 270 -11.44 -33.42 41.55
N SER A 271 -11.92 -33.75 42.75
CA SER A 271 -11.75 -35.09 43.33
C SER A 271 -12.50 -36.15 42.50
N GLU A 272 -12.14 -37.43 42.63
CA GLU A 272 -12.80 -38.51 41.87
C GLU A 272 -14.32 -38.58 42.15
N ASP A 273 -14.75 -38.33 43.39
CA ASP A 273 -16.17 -38.23 43.75
C ASP A 273 -16.85 -37.03 43.08
N ALA A 274 -16.21 -35.86 43.12
CA ALA A 274 -16.75 -34.65 42.49
C ALA A 274 -16.83 -34.77 40.96
N LYS A 275 -15.84 -35.40 40.32
CA LYS A 275 -15.87 -35.70 38.88
C LYS A 275 -17.02 -36.63 38.52
N LYS A 276 -17.26 -37.69 39.29
CA LYS A 276 -18.39 -38.61 39.05
C LYS A 276 -19.74 -37.88 39.10
N LYS A 277 -19.95 -37.05 40.13
CA LYS A 277 -21.16 -36.24 40.28
C LYS A 277 -21.35 -35.25 39.14
N ALA A 278 -20.31 -34.52 38.76
CA ALA A 278 -20.36 -33.56 37.66
C ALA A 278 -20.57 -34.23 36.29
N ASN A 279 -19.95 -35.39 36.02
CA ASN A 279 -20.18 -36.15 34.79
C ASN A 279 -21.61 -36.70 34.69
N ALA A 280 -22.17 -37.21 35.80
CA ALA A 280 -23.56 -37.67 35.82
C ALA A 280 -24.55 -36.52 35.57
N LEU A 281 -24.26 -35.33 36.11
CA LEU A 281 -25.06 -34.13 35.84
C LEU A 281 -24.98 -33.75 34.36
N LEU A 282 -23.77 -33.68 33.80
CA LEU A 282 -23.55 -33.36 32.38
C LEU A 282 -24.29 -34.31 31.44
N GLN A 283 -24.33 -35.61 31.75
CA GLN A 283 -25.14 -36.59 31.00
C GLN A 283 -26.65 -36.31 31.13
N THR A 284 -27.10 -35.95 32.32
CA THR A 284 -28.52 -35.63 32.58
C THR A 284 -29.00 -34.42 31.78
N VAL A 285 -28.14 -33.40 31.60
CA VAL A 285 -28.46 -32.20 30.83
C VAL A 285 -28.11 -32.31 29.34
N GLY A 286 -27.60 -33.46 28.89
CA GLY A 286 -27.27 -33.76 27.50
C GLY A 286 -26.01 -33.06 26.96
N LEU A 287 -25.05 -32.75 27.83
CA LEU A 287 -23.77 -32.11 27.47
C LEU A 287 -22.61 -33.10 27.32
N LEU A 288 -22.78 -34.35 27.78
CA LEU A 288 -21.87 -35.49 27.65
C LEU A 288 -22.64 -36.69 27.08
#